data_AF-A0A7X0HPR8-F1
#
_entry.id   AF-A0A7X0HPR8-F1
#
_cell.length_a   1.000
_cell.length_b   1.000
_cell.length_c   1.000
_cell.angle_alpha   90.00
_cell.angle_beta   90.00
_cell.angle_gamma   90.00
#
_symmetry.space_group_name_H-M   'P 1'
#
loop_
_entity.id
_entity.type
_entity.pdbx_description
1 polymer ?
#
loop_
_entity_poly.entity_id
_entity_poly.type
_entity_poly.pdbx_seq_one_letter_code
_entity_poly.pdbx_strand_id
1 'polypeptide(L)' 'MTATPNPVDALIADLDSISDPVDRFHQAARIEAQIGKGLRAIRRKAATELRDSGKSYREVGESLGGISAQRVEQIVKGR' A
#
# COMPACT_ATOMS: atom_id res chain seq x y z
N MET A 1 -11.73 4.11 -28.31
CA MET A 1 -11.84 3.81 -26.87
C MET A 1 -10.84 4.70 -26.16
N THR A 2 -11.28 5.76 -25.49
CA THR A 2 -10.38 6.62 -24.70
C THR A 2 -10.04 5.87 -23.41
N ALA A 3 -8.77 5.53 -23.21
CA ALA A 3 -8.31 4.98 -21.95
C ALA A 3 -8.52 6.06 -20.87
N THR A 4 -9.29 5.74 -19.84
CA THR A 4 -9.39 6.60 -18.65
C THR A 4 -7.98 6.72 -18.07
N PRO A 5 -7.45 7.95 -17.88
CA PRO A 5 -6.13 8.10 -17.29
C PRO A 5 -6.08 7.42 -15.93
N ASN A 6 -5.01 6.67 -15.68
CA ASN A 6 -4.78 6.04 -14.39
C ASN A 6 -4.77 7.13 -13.32
N PRO A 7 -5.58 7.03 -12.25
CA PRO A 7 -5.64 8.06 -11.20
C PRO A 7 -4.29 8.33 -10.53
N VAL A 8 -3.36 7.36 -10.56
CA VAL A 8 -1.99 7.56 -10.07
C VAL A 8 -1.21 8.50 -10.99
N ASP A 9 -1.37 8.38 -12.31
CA ASP A 9 -0.66 9.23 -13.28
C ASP A 9 -1.17 10.68 -13.19
N ALA A 10 -2.47 10.86 -12.98
CA ALA A 10 -3.06 12.18 -12.72
C ALA A 10 -2.48 12.82 -11.44
N LEU A 11 -2.36 12.04 -10.37
CA LEU A 11 -1.77 12.51 -9.11
C LEU A 11 -0.29 12.92 -9.25
N ILE A 12 0.48 12.18 -10.05
CA ILE A 12 1.87 12.51 -10.35
C ILE A 12 1.94 13.82 -11.13
N ALA A 13 1.10 14.00 -12.15
CA ALA A 13 1.04 15.23 -12.93
C ALA A 13 0.64 16.45 -12.06
N ASP A 14 -0.31 16.28 -11.15
CA ASP A 14 -0.70 17.31 -10.20
C ASP A 14 0.47 17.72 -9.30
N LEU A 15 1.26 16.77 -8.80
CA LEU A 15 2.46 17.05 -8.02
C LEU A 15 3.52 17.80 -8.85
N ASP A 16 3.77 17.37 -10.09
CA ASP A 16 4.75 18.02 -10.96
C ASP A 16 4.35 19.46 -11.34
N SER A 17 3.06 19.78 -11.33
CA SER A 17 2.56 21.14 -11.57
C SER A 17 2.89 22.14 -10.45
N ILE A 18 3.28 21.66 -9.27
CA ILE A 18 3.66 22.50 -8.13
C ILE A 18 5.01 23.17 -8.44
N SER A 19 5.01 24.49 -8.60
CA SER A 19 6.18 25.25 -9.06
C SER A 19 7.32 25.30 -8.03
N ASP A 20 6.99 25.47 -6.75
CA ASP A 20 7.99 25.50 -5.68
C ASP A 20 8.47 24.06 -5.37
N PRO A 21 9.79 23.78 -5.44
CA PRO A 21 10.31 22.44 -5.22
C PRO A 21 10.17 21.96 -3.76
N VAL A 22 10.18 22.86 -2.78
CA VAL A 22 9.99 22.53 -1.36
C VAL A 22 8.54 22.15 -1.09
N ASP A 23 7.59 22.93 -1.62
CA ASP A 23 6.16 22.61 -1.51
C ASP A 23 5.83 21.29 -2.22
N ARG A 24 6.40 21.07 -3.41
CA ARG A 24 6.24 19.80 -4.15
C ARG A 24 6.70 18.62 -3.32
N PHE A 25 7.89 18.71 -2.72
CA PHE A 25 8.44 17.66 -1.89
C PHE A 25 7.55 17.37 -0.67
N HIS A 26 7.13 18.41 0.06
CA HIS A 26 6.27 18.23 1.22
C HIS A 26 4.91 17.62 0.89
N GLN A 27 4.31 18.05 -0.22
CA GLN A 27 3.03 17.50 -0.66
C GLN A 27 3.17 16.04 -1.10
N ALA A 28 4.22 15.69 -1.83
CA ALA A 28 4.51 14.30 -2.21
C ALA A 28 4.68 13.41 -0.97
N ALA A 29 5.49 13.83 0.01
CA ALA A 29 5.72 13.08 1.24
C ALA A 29 4.42 12.89 2.06
N ARG A 30 3.56 13.91 2.11
CA ARG A 30 2.25 13.83 2.80
C ARG A 30 1.35 12.80 2.15
N ILE A 31 1.26 12.82 0.82
CA ILE A 31 0.44 11.89 0.05
C ILE A 31 0.97 10.47 0.19
N GLU A 32 2.29 10.27 0.09
CA GLU A 32 2.94 8.97 0.32
C GLU A 32 2.59 8.41 1.71
N ALA A 33 2.66 9.24 2.75
CA ALA A 33 2.30 8.83 4.10
C ALA A 33 0.81 8.42 4.22
N GLN A 34 -0.10 9.17 3.60
CA GLN A 34 -1.54 8.89 3.61
C GLN A 34 -1.87 7.60 2.86
N ILE A 35 -1.38 7.46 1.63
CA ILE A 35 -1.58 6.26 0.80
C ILE A 35 -0.93 5.06 1.48
N GLY A 36 0.30 5.21 1.98
CA GLY A 36 1.03 4.17 2.68
C GLY A 36 0.26 3.62 3.89
N LYS A 37 -0.40 4.50 4.67
CA LYS A 37 -1.28 4.08 5.78
C LYS A 37 -2.47 3.25 5.28
N GLY A 38 -3.14 3.70 4.21
CA GLY A 38 -4.26 2.97 3.60
C GLY A 38 -3.83 1.59 3.06
N LEU A 39 -2.72 1.53 2.33
CA LEU A 39 -2.18 0.28 1.79
C LEU A 39 -1.78 -0.71 2.89
N ARG A 40 -1.19 -0.23 4.00
CA ARG A 40 -0.90 -1.08 5.17
C ARG A 40 -2.17 -1.68 5.76
N ALA A 41 -3.24 -0.90 5.89
CA ALA A 41 -4.53 -1.38 6.38
C ALA A 41 -5.13 -2.46 5.46
N ILE A 42 -5.09 -2.23 4.14
CA ILE A 42 -5.57 -3.20 3.13
C ILE A 42 -4.78 -4.51 3.22
N ARG A 43 -3.44 -4.43 3.24
CA ARG A 43 -2.58 -5.63 3.35
C ARG A 43 -2.83 -6.39 4.64
N ARG A 44 -3.01 -5.67 5.77
CA ARG A 44 -3.35 -6.29 7.05
C ARG A 44 -4.68 -7.01 6.99
N LYS A 45 -5.71 -6.35 6.46
CA LYS A 45 -7.05 -6.95 6.30
C LYS A 45 -6.97 -8.23 5.47
N ALA A 46 -6.33 -8.19 4.31
CA ALA A 46 -6.15 -9.38 3.47
C ALA A 46 -5.39 -10.52 4.18
N ALA A 47 -4.31 -10.19 4.90
CA ALA A 47 -3.56 -11.19 5.67
C ALA A 47 -4.40 -11.81 6.79
N THR A 48 -5.22 -11.01 7.48
CA THR A 48 -6.16 -11.48 8.51
C THR A 48 -7.24 -12.37 7.91
N GLU A 49 -7.89 -11.97 6.82
CA GLU A 49 -8.92 -12.78 6.13
C GLU A 49 -8.39 -14.16 5.72
N LEU A 50 -7.16 -14.22 5.19
CA LEU A 50 -6.52 -15.49 4.83
C LEU A 50 -6.16 -16.34 6.07
N ARG A 51 -5.82 -15.71 7.19
CA ARG A 51 -5.58 -16.42 8.46
C ARG A 51 -6.88 -16.99 9.03
N ASP A 52 -7.96 -16.22 8.97
CA ASP A 52 -9.28 -16.61 9.46
C ASP A 52 -9.88 -17.74 8.61
N SER A 53 -9.48 -17.84 7.33
CA SER A 53 -9.81 -19.00 6.48
C SER A 53 -9.01 -20.28 6.81
N GLY A 54 -8.19 -20.28 7.87
CA GLY A 54 -7.44 -21.44 8.36
C GLY A 54 -6.03 -21.62 7.79
N LYS A 55 -5.55 -20.75 6.89
CA LYS A 55 -4.18 -20.87 6.33
C LYS A 55 -3.13 -20.55 7.38
N SER A 56 -2.02 -21.28 7.40
CA SER A 56 -0.82 -20.97 8.20
C SER A 56 -0.18 -19.63 7.79
N TYR A 57 0.58 -18.99 8.69
CA TYR A 57 1.31 -17.76 8.35
C TYR A 57 2.24 -17.92 7.13
N ARG A 58 2.79 -19.12 6.94
CA ARG A 58 3.64 -19.44 5.79
C ARG A 58 2.84 -19.42 4.48
N GLU A 59 1.71 -20.11 4.43
CA GLU A 59 0.86 -20.18 3.24
C GLU A 59 0.26 -18.81 2.88
N VAL A 60 -0.08 -18.01 3.89
CA VAL A 60 -0.49 -16.61 3.69
C VAL A 60 0.66 -15.82 3.06
N GLY A 61 1.87 -15.99 3.55
CA GLY A 61 3.04 -15.29 3.04
C GLY A 61 3.37 -15.64 1.59
N GLU A 62 3.29 -16.93 1.25
CA GLU A 62 3.40 -17.42 -0.13
C GLU A 62 2.28 -16.83 -1.02
N SER A 63 1.04 -16.77 -0.52
CA SER A 63 -0.11 -16.19 -1.24
C SER A 63 0.00 -14.68 -1.49
N LEU A 64 0.68 -13.93 -0.61
CA LEU A 64 0.79 -12.47 -0.67
C LEU A 64 2.06 -11.97 -1.40
N GLY A 65 2.64 -12.80 -2.26
CA GLY A 65 3.82 -12.45 -3.05
C GLY A 65 5.15 -12.81 -2.39
N GLY A 66 5.17 -13.89 -1.59
CA GLY A 66 6.40 -14.46 -1.07
C GLY A 66 6.97 -13.76 0.17
N ILE A 67 6.13 -13.18 1.03
CA ILE A 67 6.58 -12.60 2.30
C ILE A 67 6.79 -13.70 3.36
N SER A 68 7.75 -13.51 4.26
CA SER A 68 8.06 -14.51 5.29
C SER A 68 6.91 -14.67 6.29
N ALA A 69 6.78 -15.86 6.88
CA ALA A 69 5.76 -16.14 7.91
C ALA A 69 5.83 -15.15 9.08
N GLN A 70 7.05 -14.79 9.53
CA GLN A 70 7.27 -13.80 10.58
C GLN A 70 6.74 -12.41 10.18
N ARG A 71 6.91 -12.02 8.92
CA ARG A 71 6.40 -10.74 8.43
C ARG A 71 4.87 -10.74 8.37
N VAL A 72 4.25 -11.84 7.96
CA VAL A 72 2.79 -11.99 7.99
C VAL A 72 2.28 -11.89 9.43
N GLU A 73 2.93 -12.55 10.37
CA GLU A 73 2.56 -12.50 11.78
C GLU A 73 2.59 -11.06 12.32
N GLN A 74 3.65 -10.31 12.03
CA GLN A 74 3.75 -8.89 12.38
C GLN A 74 2.59 -8.08 11.79
N ILE A 75 2.30 -8.25 10.50
CA ILE A 75 1.21 -7.56 9.79
C ILE A 75 -0.14 -7.83 10.47
N VAL A 76 -0.47 -9.10 10.72
CA VAL A 76 -1.74 -9.51 11.33
C VAL A 76 -1.87 -8.92 12.74
N LYS A 77 -0.78 -8.99 13.54
CA LYS A 77 -0.72 -8.43 14.90
C LYS A 77 -0.62 -6.90 14.94
N GLY A 78 -0.43 -6.24 13.79
CA GLY A 78 -0.32 -4.78 13.70
C GLY A 78 1.00 -4.24 14.25
N ARG A 79 2.09 -5.00 14.13
CA ARG A 79 3.46 -4.62 14.53
C ARG A 79 4.33 -4.33 13.32
#